data_AF-A0A947B4I7-F1
#
_entry.id   AF-A0A947B4I7-F1
#
_cell.length_a   1.000
_cell.length_b   1.000
_cell.length_c   1.000
_cell.angle_alpha   90.00
_cell.angle_beta   90.00
_cell.angle_gamma   90.00
#
_symmetry.space_group_name_H-M   'P 1'
#
loop_
_entity.id
_entity.type
_entity.pdbx_description
1 polymer ?
#
loop_
_entity_poly.entity_id
_entity_poly.type
_entity_poly.pdbx_seq_one_letter_code
_entity_poly.pdbx_strand_id
1 'polypeptide(L)'
;MSVEEIMEKHGFRLSASCAGAAWYTKFIKYDGRRAYVTVMDKDGDGLPQSLDEPVQVAIYELRSGDELESTQNISSLNSYLESLEE
;
A
#
# COMPACT_ATOMS: atom_id res chain seq x y z
N MET A 1 13.59 -9.23 10.04
CA MET A 1 12.19 -9.36 9.61
C MET A 1 12.17 -9.24 8.10
N SER A 2 11.31 -10.01 7.43
CA SER A 2 11.01 -9.81 6.02
C SER A 2 10.18 -8.52 5.83
N VAL A 3 10.11 -8.02 4.59
CA VAL A 3 9.21 -6.90 4.24
C VAL A 3 7.77 -7.25 4.61
N GLU A 4 7.34 -8.47 4.33
CA GLU A 4 6.00 -8.96 4.68
C GLU A 4 5.71 -8.87 6.18
N GLU A 5 6.61 -9.36 7.05
CA GLU A 5 6.45 -9.28 8.51
C GLU A 5 6.37 -7.83 9.00
N ILE A 6 7.09 -6.91 8.36
CA ILE A 6 7.05 -5.48 8.69
C ILE A 6 5.70 -4.90 8.26
N MET A 7 5.27 -5.17 7.03
CA MET A 7 3.97 -4.72 6.51
C MET A 7 2.81 -5.19 7.39
N GLU A 8 2.83 -6.45 7.81
CA GLU A 8 1.84 -7.00 8.75
C GLU A 8 1.81 -6.26 10.08
N LYS A 9 2.97 -5.89 10.63
CA LYS A 9 3.05 -5.08 11.87
C LYS A 9 2.41 -3.71 11.72
N HIS A 10 2.51 -3.10 10.54
CA HIS A 10 1.83 -1.84 10.23
C HIS A 10 0.35 -2.03 9.81
N GLY A 11 -0.18 -3.25 9.89
CA GLY A 11 -1.59 -3.56 9.63
C GLY A 11 -1.93 -3.79 8.15
N PHE A 12 -0.92 -3.94 7.29
CA PHE A 12 -1.12 -4.35 5.91
C PHE A 12 -1.29 -5.86 5.80
N ARG A 13 -1.90 -6.30 4.70
CA ARG A 13 -2.07 -7.71 4.34
C ARG A 13 -1.72 -7.90 2.88
N LEU A 14 -1.14 -9.05 2.55
CA LEU A 14 -0.93 -9.44 1.17
C LEU A 14 -2.27 -9.59 0.44
N SER A 15 -2.37 -8.99 -0.74
CA SER A 15 -3.48 -9.13 -1.68
C SER A 15 -2.91 -9.52 -3.03
N ALA A 16 -3.63 -10.35 -3.77
CA ALA A 16 -3.23 -10.78 -5.11
C ALA A 16 -4.45 -10.93 -6.01
N SER A 17 -4.24 -10.61 -7.29
CA SER A 17 -5.21 -10.87 -8.35
C SER A 17 -4.98 -12.24 -8.98
N CYS A 18 -6.03 -12.81 -9.59
CA CYS A 18 -5.91 -14.04 -10.37
C CYS A 18 -4.98 -13.91 -11.59
N ALA A 19 -4.64 -12.69 -12.01
CA ALA A 19 -3.73 -12.41 -13.11
C ALA A 19 -2.24 -12.34 -12.68
N GLY A 20 -1.95 -12.56 -11.40
CA GLY A 20 -0.58 -12.64 -10.87
C GLY A 20 -0.03 -11.32 -10.29
N ALA A 21 -0.78 -10.22 -10.36
CA ALA A 21 -0.41 -8.98 -9.67
C ALA A 21 -0.62 -9.10 -8.16
N ALA A 22 0.32 -8.62 -7.35
CA ALA A 22 0.26 -8.62 -5.90
C ALA A 22 0.58 -7.25 -5.31
N TRP A 23 -0.06 -6.91 -4.19
CA TRP A 23 0.12 -5.65 -3.48
C TRP A 23 -0.18 -5.82 -1.98
N TYR A 24 0.28 -4.88 -1.17
CA TYR A 24 -0.11 -4.80 0.23
C TYR A 24 -1.35 -3.93 0.40
N THR A 25 -2.33 -4.39 1.18
CA THR A 25 -3.59 -3.67 1.45
C THR A 25 -3.77 -3.38 2.93
N LYS A 26 -4.16 -2.16 3.28
CA LYS A 26 -4.59 -1.78 4.65
C LYS A 26 -5.93 -1.05 4.61
N PHE A 27 -6.92 -1.52 5.38
CA PHE A 27 -8.20 -0.83 5.49
C PHE A 27 -8.08 0.38 6.42
N ILE A 28 -8.62 1.51 5.97
CA ILE A 28 -8.59 2.78 6.70
C ILE A 28 -9.96 3.47 6.67
N LYS A 29 -10.11 4.50 7.50
CA LYS A 29 -11.16 5.50 7.33
C LYS A 29 -10.53 6.74 6.72
N TYR A 30 -11.04 7.18 5.58
CA TYR A 30 -10.51 8.33 4.85
C TYR A 30 -11.66 9.27 4.51
N ASP A 31 -11.56 10.53 4.93
CA ASP A 31 -12.62 11.56 4.79
C ASP A 31 -14.04 11.06 5.16
N GLY A 32 -14.16 10.41 6.32
CA GLY A 32 -15.44 9.86 6.77
C GLY A 32 -15.89 8.55 6.09
N ARG A 33 -15.23 8.13 5.02
CA ARG A 33 -15.56 6.95 4.20
C ARG A 33 -14.71 5.75 4.58
N ARG A 34 -15.19 4.55 4.22
CA ARG A 34 -14.40 3.32 4.31
C ARG A 34 -13.53 3.23 3.08
N ALA A 35 -12.23 3.11 3.27
CA ALA A 35 -11.26 3.06 2.19
C ALA A 35 -10.23 1.97 2.45
N TYR A 36 -9.38 1.73 1.46
CA TYR A 36 -8.18 0.92 1.64
C TYR A 36 -7.01 1.58 0.90
N VAL A 37 -5.84 1.42 1.51
CA VAL A 37 -4.57 1.81 0.90
C VAL A 37 -3.96 0.59 0.24
N THR A 38 -3.41 0.77 -0.95
CA THR A 38 -2.54 -0.22 -1.61
C THR A 38 -1.11 0.27 -1.67
N VAL A 39 -0.16 -0.62 -1.45
CA VAL A 39 1.27 -0.37 -1.66
C VAL A 39 1.83 -1.39 -2.64
N MET A 40 2.45 -0.90 -3.70
CA MET A 40 3.13 -1.66 -4.74
C MET A 40 4.57 -1.16 -4.89
N ASP A 41 5.40 -1.90 -5.61
CA ASP A 41 6.69 -1.38 -6.06
C ASP A 41 6.52 -0.14 -6.98
N LYS A 42 7.65 0.46 -7.35
CA LYS A 42 7.69 1.65 -8.20
C LYS A 42 7.06 1.49 -9.59
N ASP A 43 6.97 0.26 -10.10
CA ASP A 43 6.47 -0.03 -11.43
C ASP A 43 4.97 -0.36 -11.41
N GLY A 44 4.42 -0.65 -10.23
CA GLY A 44 3.02 -1.00 -10.04
C GLY A 44 2.70 -2.41 -10.54
N ASP A 45 3.70 -3.30 -10.64
CA ASP A 45 3.55 -4.66 -11.13
C ASP A 45 3.85 -5.74 -10.07
N GLY A 46 4.34 -5.35 -8.90
CA GLY A 46 4.60 -6.28 -7.81
C GLY A 46 4.72 -5.66 -6.42
N LEU A 47 5.35 -6.45 -5.54
CA LEU A 47 5.64 -6.09 -4.16
C LEU A 47 7.05 -5.52 -4.04
N PRO A 48 7.26 -4.50 -3.21
CA PRO A 48 8.61 -4.05 -2.87
C PRO A 48 9.41 -5.19 -2.21
N GLN A 49 10.66 -5.35 -2.60
CA GLN A 49 11.55 -6.42 -2.11
C GLN A 49 12.38 -5.96 -0.90
N SER A 50 12.47 -4.65 -0.66
CA SER A 50 13.22 -4.06 0.45
C SER A 50 12.56 -2.76 0.97
N LEU A 51 12.96 -2.31 2.15
CA LEU A 51 12.45 -1.07 2.76
C LEU A 51 12.96 0.19 2.05
N ASP A 52 14.09 0.09 1.35
CA ASP A 52 14.75 1.21 0.67
C ASP A 52 14.19 1.45 -0.74
N GLU A 53 13.36 0.54 -1.25
CA GLU A 53 12.78 0.64 -2.58
C GLU A 53 11.65 1.67 -2.65
N PRO A 54 11.60 2.49 -3.72
CA PRO A 54 10.48 3.38 -3.96
C PRO A 54 9.20 2.58 -4.21
N VAL A 55 8.08 3.16 -3.77
CA VAL A 55 6.76 2.51 -3.80
C VAL A 55 5.70 3.42 -4.37
N GLN A 56 4.68 2.81 -4.97
CA GLN A 56 3.44 3.48 -5.32
C GLN A 56 2.39 3.23 -4.23
N VAL A 57 1.77 4.31 -3.77
CA VAL A 57 0.71 4.28 -2.76
C VAL A 57 -0.54 4.91 -3.32
N ALA A 58 -1.66 4.18 -3.26
CA ALA A 58 -2.96 4.66 -3.74
C ALA A 58 -4.04 4.40 -2.69
N ILE A 59 -5.07 5.25 -2.68
CA ILE A 59 -6.20 5.15 -1.77
C ILE A 59 -7.48 4.97 -2.58
N TYR A 60 -8.22 3.90 -2.28
CA TYR A 60 -9.46 3.57 -2.96
C TYR A 60 -10.63 3.52 -2.00
N GLU A 61 -11.81 3.93 -2.45
CA GLU A 61 -13.04 3.76 -1.70
C GLU A 61 -13.47 2.28 -1.73
N LEU A 62 -13.88 1.76 -0.58
CA LEU A 62 -14.05 0.32 -0.40
C LEU A 62 -15.21 -0.29 -1.21
N ARG A 63 -16.29 0.46 -1.47
CA ARG A 63 -17.50 -0.06 -2.12
C ARG A 63 -17.45 0.09 -3.64
N SER A 64 -16.99 1.23 -4.11
CA SER A 64 -16.93 1.60 -5.53
C SER A 64 -15.63 1.14 -6.18
N GLY A 65 -14.53 1.08 -5.42
CA GLY A 65 -13.20 0.89 -5.97
C GLY A 65 -12.65 2.17 -6.62
N ASP A 66 -13.34 3.29 -6.48
CA ASP A 66 -12.89 4.57 -7.04
C ASP A 66 -11.63 5.05 -6.31
N GLU A 67 -10.68 5.54 -7.08
CA GLU A 67 -9.50 6.22 -6.56
C GLU A 67 -9.92 7.53 -5.88
N LEU A 68 -9.54 7.69 -4.61
CA LEU A 68 -9.88 8.84 -3.78
C LEU A 68 -8.82 9.94 -3.84
N GLU A 69 -7.56 9.57 -4.07
CA GLU A 69 -6.43 10.47 -4.28
C GLU A 69 -5.54 9.92 -5.38
N SER A 70 -4.91 10.84 -6.13
CA SER A 70 -3.89 10.47 -7.11
C SER A 70 -2.80 9.62 -6.49
N THR A 71 -2.45 8.52 -7.14
CA THR A 71 -1.34 7.65 -6.76
C THR A 71 -0.08 8.46 -6.44
N GLN A 72 0.46 8.24 -5.25
CA GLN A 72 1.66 8.91 -4.77
C GLN A 72 2.87 8.00 -4.99
N ASN A 73 3.94 8.57 -5.55
CA ASN A 73 5.24 7.91 -5.62
C ASN A 73 6.08 8.34 -4.41
N ILE A 74 6.42 7.39 -3.55
CA ILE A 74 7.20 7.63 -2.34
C ILE A 74 8.61 7.07 -2.56
N SER A 75 9.62 7.82 -2.11
CA SER A 75 11.03 7.52 -2.37
C SER A 75 11.52 6.21 -1.76
N SER A 76 10.87 5.74 -0.69
CA SER A 76 11.13 4.45 -0.08
C SER A 76 9.92 3.93 0.69
N LEU A 77 9.78 2.60 0.80
CA LEU A 77 8.80 1.97 1.68
C LEU A 77 8.98 2.41 3.14
N ASN A 78 10.22 2.54 3.61
CA ASN A 78 10.51 2.97 4.97
C ASN A 78 9.92 4.35 5.28
N SER A 79 10.15 5.33 4.39
CA SER A 79 9.62 6.69 4.58
C SER A 79 8.09 6.72 4.57
N TYR A 80 7.46 5.85 3.79
CA TYR A 80 6.01 5.71 3.85
C TYR A 80 5.55 5.16 5.21
N LEU A 81 6.16 4.09 5.70
CA LEU A 81 5.80 3.47 6.97
C LEU A 81 5.99 4.42 8.16
N GLU A 82 7.08 5.20 8.16
CA GLU A 82 7.33 6.25 9.16
C GLU A 82 6.23 7.32 9.15
N SER A 83 5.75 7.72 7.98
CA SER A 83 4.65 8.71 7.85
C SER A 83 3.30 8.23 8.41
N LEU A 84 3.14 6.93 8.65
CA LEU A 84 1.91 6.36 9.24
C LEU A 84 1.92 6.35 10.76
N GLU A 85 3.07 6.60 11.39
CA GLU A 85 3.23 6.62 12.85
C GLU A 85 3.12 8.02 13.46
N GLU A 86 3.11 9.06 12.63
CA GLU A 86 2.91 10.47 13.00
C GLU A 86 1.42 10.86 13.07
#